data_AF-A0A538II56-F1
#
_entry.id   AF-A0A538II56-F1
#
_cell.length_a   1.000
_cell.length_b   1.000
_cell.length_c   1.000
_cell.angle_alpha   90.00
_cell.angle_beta   90.00
_cell.angle_gamma   90.00
#
_symmetry.space_group_name_H-M   'P 1'
#
loop_
_entity.id
_entity.type
_entity.pdbx_description
1 polymer ?
#
loop_
_entity_poly.entity_id
_entity_poly.type
_entity_poly.pdbx_seq_one_letter_code
_entity_poly.pdbx_strand_id
1 'polypeptide(L)'
;MARVRFAPSPTGSLHLGNALSAVANRRLGKWMLLRIDDTDPARNVPDGENAILRDLEWLGIAWDEGPVRQSDRAERHREVGAPLGDRFEGLTLVREDGSPTYHLASVVDDIDFRITHIVRGNDHRPNEELHRRLFDALGATAPEFVHHGLILGPDGRKLAKRAPGGTVASLRDEGIPAEAVRAYLEELGLPRHDVHLDPARLRRLSTEALAALSDEELAARVGVPVSVAPVLRGARDLAEARAYAALVLEPAEAQVYSPETLARFRELVEAGAEPRVVVRELKAVGGDLKALRLALTGQERGPELAAVIAALPRDELLRRAT
;
A
#
# COMPACT_ATOMS: atom_id res chain seq x y z
N MET A 1 -3.54 -1.00 -29.64
CA MET A 1 -2.77 -0.92 -28.37
C MET A 1 -3.75 -0.58 -27.27
N ALA A 2 -3.75 -1.30 -26.15
CA ALA A 2 -4.68 -1.05 -25.06
C ALA A 2 -4.39 0.32 -24.39
N ARG A 3 -5.34 1.25 -24.55
CA ARG A 3 -5.47 2.50 -23.80
C ARG A 3 -6.51 2.31 -22.70
N VAL A 4 -6.13 2.59 -21.47
CA VAL A 4 -6.95 2.40 -20.28
C VAL A 4 -6.98 3.67 -19.43
N ARG A 5 -7.81 3.69 -18.40
CA ARG A 5 -7.83 4.76 -17.41
C ARG A 5 -8.12 4.25 -16.02
N PHE A 6 -7.45 4.85 -15.04
CA PHE A 6 -7.87 4.80 -13.66
C PHE A 6 -8.62 6.09 -13.33
N ALA A 7 -9.89 5.94 -12.93
CA ALA A 7 -10.83 7.05 -12.76
C ALA A 7 -11.42 7.12 -11.33
N PRO A 8 -10.62 7.43 -10.30
CA PRO A 8 -11.12 7.54 -8.92
C PRO A 8 -11.82 8.87 -8.64
N SER A 9 -12.85 8.85 -7.79
CA SER A 9 -13.39 10.06 -7.18
C SER A 9 -12.57 10.47 -5.94
N PRO A 10 -12.31 11.78 -5.71
CA PRO A 10 -11.42 12.29 -4.66
C PRO A 10 -12.10 12.26 -3.28
N THR A 11 -12.37 11.05 -2.80
CA THR A 11 -13.08 10.74 -1.55
C THR A 11 -12.12 10.31 -0.42
N GLY A 12 -10.85 10.71 -0.54
CA GLY A 12 -9.75 10.38 0.37
C GLY A 12 -8.81 9.31 -0.19
N SER A 13 -8.07 8.65 0.71
CA SER A 13 -7.20 7.53 0.35
C SER A 13 -7.95 6.44 -0.42
N LEU A 14 -7.24 5.78 -1.34
CA LEU A 14 -7.80 4.73 -2.17
C LEU A 14 -8.29 3.57 -1.30
N HIS A 15 -9.57 3.22 -1.46
CA HIS A 15 -10.07 1.94 -1.00
C HIS A 15 -9.29 0.81 -1.69
N LEU A 16 -9.03 -0.31 -1.00
CA LEU A 16 -8.21 -1.39 -1.55
C LEU A 16 -8.75 -1.95 -2.87
N GLY A 17 -10.08 -1.98 -3.04
CA GLY A 17 -10.73 -2.35 -4.30
C GLY A 17 -10.45 -1.37 -5.46
N ASN A 18 -10.28 -0.07 -5.18
CA ASN A 18 -9.90 0.91 -6.20
C ASN A 18 -8.41 0.76 -6.54
N ALA A 19 -7.56 0.47 -5.54
CA ALA A 19 -6.16 0.16 -5.77
C ALA A 19 -6.00 -1.10 -6.65
N LEU A 20 -6.85 -2.12 -6.48
CA LEU A 20 -6.92 -3.27 -7.38
C LEU A 20 -7.21 -2.83 -8.82
N SER A 21 -8.21 -1.96 -9.02
CA SER A 21 -8.49 -1.42 -10.36
C SER A 21 -7.28 -0.66 -10.92
N ALA A 22 -6.57 0.15 -10.11
CA ALA A 22 -5.38 0.88 -10.56
C ALA A 22 -4.26 -0.07 -11.02
N VAL A 23 -3.93 -1.08 -10.22
CA VAL A 23 -2.93 -2.11 -10.56
C VAL A 23 -3.32 -2.87 -11.82
N ALA A 24 -4.59 -3.29 -11.93
CA ALA A 24 -5.07 -4.03 -13.09
C ALA A 24 -5.04 -3.18 -14.37
N ASN A 25 -5.44 -1.91 -14.32
CA ASN A 25 -5.33 -1.00 -15.45
C ASN A 25 -3.87 -0.84 -15.88
N ARG A 26 -2.94 -0.56 -14.96
CA ARG A 26 -1.52 -0.39 -15.28
C ARG A 26 -0.90 -1.64 -15.92
N ARG A 27 -1.31 -2.85 -15.50
CA ARG A 27 -0.83 -4.11 -16.09
C ARG A 27 -1.41 -4.37 -17.48
N LEU A 28 -2.68 -4.04 -17.71
CA LEU A 28 -3.34 -4.25 -19.00
C LEU A 28 -2.92 -3.21 -20.04
N GLY A 29 -2.88 -1.94 -19.62
CA GLY A 29 -2.65 -0.80 -20.48
C GLY A 29 -1.17 -0.58 -20.77
N LYS A 30 -0.84 -0.47 -22.06
CA LYS A 30 0.45 0.11 -22.44
C LYS A 30 0.48 1.63 -22.27
N TRP A 31 -0.70 2.25 -22.24
CA TRP A 31 -0.92 3.67 -21.95
C TRP A 31 -2.10 3.81 -20.99
N MET A 32 -1.94 4.59 -19.92
CA MET A 32 -2.95 4.80 -18.89
C MET A 32 -3.17 6.29 -18.60
N LEU A 33 -4.44 6.71 -18.66
CA LEU A 33 -4.88 8.01 -18.14
C LEU A 33 -5.16 7.92 -16.63
N LEU A 34 -4.73 8.92 -15.88
CA LEU A 34 -5.30 9.22 -14.56
C LEU A 34 -6.37 10.32 -14.70
N ARG A 35 -7.61 9.98 -14.37
CA ARG A 35 -8.75 10.92 -14.40
C ARG A 35 -9.36 11.05 -13.01
N ILE A 36 -9.57 12.27 -12.54
CA ILE A 36 -10.21 12.52 -11.24
C ILE A 36 -11.70 12.77 -11.49
N ASP A 37 -12.53 11.82 -11.06
CA ASP A 37 -13.99 11.86 -11.26
C ASP A 37 -14.64 12.70 -10.13
N ASP A 38 -14.48 14.03 -10.23
CA ASP A 38 -14.87 15.04 -9.24
C ASP A 38 -16.19 15.78 -9.56
N THR A 39 -17.03 15.19 -10.42
CA THR A 39 -18.33 15.74 -10.88
C THR A 39 -19.42 15.81 -9.80
N ASP A 40 -19.13 15.37 -8.57
CA ASP A 40 -20.00 15.50 -7.40
C ASP A 40 -19.23 16.12 -6.24
N PRO A 41 -19.16 17.47 -6.17
CA PRO A 41 -18.40 18.19 -5.15
C PRO A 41 -18.80 17.85 -3.72
N ALA A 42 -20.05 17.43 -3.48
CA ALA A 42 -20.54 17.09 -2.15
C ALA A 42 -19.91 15.81 -1.58
N ARG A 43 -19.38 14.93 -2.44
CA ARG A 43 -18.69 13.70 -2.04
C ARG A 43 -17.17 13.87 -1.96
N ASN A 44 -16.63 14.95 -2.50
CA ASN A 44 -15.21 15.22 -2.49
C ASN A 44 -14.76 15.59 -1.07
N VAL A 45 -13.57 15.15 -0.69
CA VAL A 45 -12.97 15.55 0.59
C VAL A 45 -11.81 16.52 0.34
N PRO A 46 -11.53 17.44 1.27
CA PRO A 46 -10.33 18.26 1.22
C PRO A 46 -9.09 17.38 1.05
N ASP A 47 -8.17 17.77 0.17
CA ASP A 47 -6.94 17.02 -0.15
C ASP A 47 -7.17 15.60 -0.73
N GLY A 48 -8.40 15.26 -1.12
CA GLY A 48 -8.75 13.92 -1.61
C GLY A 48 -8.00 13.50 -2.88
N GLU A 49 -7.76 14.44 -3.79
CA GLU A 49 -6.94 14.19 -4.99
C GLU A 49 -5.48 13.89 -4.63
N ASN A 50 -4.85 14.72 -3.79
CA ASN A 50 -3.47 14.48 -3.37
C ASN A 50 -3.33 13.17 -2.59
N ALA A 51 -4.33 12.78 -1.81
CA ALA A 51 -4.35 11.47 -1.16
C ALA A 51 -4.30 10.32 -2.17
N ILE A 52 -5.04 10.43 -3.29
CA ILE A 52 -4.99 9.46 -4.39
C ILE A 52 -3.60 9.44 -5.02
N LEU A 53 -3.03 10.60 -5.34
CA LEU A 53 -1.70 10.69 -5.97
C LEU A 53 -0.63 10.06 -5.07
N ARG A 54 -0.62 10.40 -3.78
CA ARG A 54 0.29 9.81 -2.79
C ARG A 54 0.15 8.29 -2.72
N ASP A 55 -1.06 7.77 -2.78
CA ASP A 55 -1.29 6.32 -2.73
C ASP A 55 -0.81 5.62 -4.01
N LEU A 56 -1.03 6.21 -5.19
CA LEU A 56 -0.53 5.67 -6.46
C LEU A 56 1.00 5.71 -6.55
N GLU A 57 1.61 6.83 -6.16
CA GLU A 57 3.07 6.99 -6.09
C GLU A 57 3.67 5.99 -5.12
N TRP A 58 3.09 5.86 -3.92
CA TRP A 58 3.54 4.90 -2.91
C TRP A 58 3.47 3.47 -3.43
N LEU A 59 2.40 3.09 -4.15
CA LEU A 59 2.27 1.78 -4.79
C LEU A 59 3.16 1.62 -6.05
N GLY A 60 3.86 2.66 -6.49
CA GLY A 60 4.68 2.64 -7.72
C GLY A 60 3.85 2.47 -8.99
N ILE A 61 2.63 3.04 -9.02
CA ILE A 61 1.71 2.98 -10.16
C ILE A 61 1.80 4.29 -10.95
N ALA A 62 2.55 4.26 -12.05
CA ALA A 62 2.69 5.40 -12.96
C ALA A 62 1.57 5.45 -14.01
N TRP A 63 1.15 6.65 -14.39
CA TRP A 63 0.26 6.93 -15.51
C TRP A 63 0.98 7.74 -16.60
N ASP A 64 0.45 7.69 -17.81
CA ASP A 64 1.06 8.29 -18.99
C ASP A 64 0.49 9.67 -19.32
N GLU A 65 -0.75 9.95 -18.90
CA GLU A 65 -1.40 11.26 -19.07
C GLU A 65 -2.29 11.57 -17.86
N GLY A 66 -2.42 12.86 -17.53
CA GLY A 66 -3.14 13.35 -16.35
C GLY A 66 -2.23 13.66 -15.15
N PRO A 67 -2.80 14.00 -13.98
CA PRO A 67 -4.23 13.94 -13.67
C PRO A 67 -5.07 14.93 -14.47
N VAL A 68 -6.19 14.46 -15.04
CA VAL A 68 -7.22 15.31 -15.65
C VAL A 68 -8.45 15.32 -14.75
N ARG A 69 -9.00 16.49 -14.43
CA ARG A 69 -10.23 16.60 -13.64
C ARG A 69 -11.44 16.68 -14.55
N GLN A 70 -12.53 16.04 -14.15
CA GLN A 70 -13.78 16.09 -14.92
C GLN A 70 -14.47 17.44 -14.77
N SER A 71 -14.37 18.09 -13.62
CA SER A 71 -14.90 19.43 -13.37
C SER A 71 -14.36 20.47 -14.36
N ASP A 72 -13.06 20.41 -14.68
CA ASP A 72 -12.39 21.26 -15.67
C ASP A 72 -12.90 21.03 -17.11
N ARG A 73 -13.65 19.95 -17.34
CA ARG A 73 -14.13 19.51 -18.66
C ARG A 73 -15.65 19.61 -18.81
N ALA A 74 -16.33 20.26 -17.87
CA ALA A 74 -17.79 20.34 -17.85
C ALA A 74 -18.39 20.96 -19.13
N GLU A 75 -17.74 21.98 -19.70
CA GLU A 75 -18.16 22.58 -20.97
C GLU A 75 -18.07 21.58 -22.12
N ARG A 76 -16.96 20.85 -22.22
CA ARG A 76 -16.75 19.80 -23.22
C ARG A 76 -17.79 18.69 -23.09
N HIS A 77 -18.13 18.28 -21.87
CA HIS A 77 -19.16 17.28 -21.63
C HIS A 77 -20.53 17.76 -22.15
N ARG A 78 -20.90 19.02 -21.89
CA ARG A 78 -22.14 19.61 -22.41
C ARG A 78 -22.13 19.73 -23.93
N GLU A 79 -21.02 20.17 -24.53
CA GLU A 79 -20.87 20.30 -25.98
C GLU A 79 -21.13 18.97 -26.68
N VAL A 80 -20.46 17.90 -26.24
CA VAL A 80 -20.61 16.56 -26.83
C VAL A 80 -21.98 15.97 -26.52
N GLY A 81 -22.52 16.22 -25.32
CA GLY A 81 -23.83 15.75 -24.90
C GLY A 81 -25.01 16.50 -25.52
N ALA A 82 -24.81 17.70 -26.08
CA ALA A 82 -25.88 18.58 -26.57
C ALA A 82 -26.86 17.90 -27.55
N PRO A 83 -26.43 17.03 -28.49
CA PRO A 83 -27.37 16.32 -29.37
C PRO A 83 -28.33 15.37 -28.64
N LEU A 84 -27.97 14.90 -27.44
CA LEU A 84 -28.81 14.04 -26.60
C LEU A 84 -29.75 14.84 -25.70
N GLY A 85 -29.53 16.15 -25.54
CA GLY A 85 -30.20 17.00 -24.57
C GLY A 85 -29.82 16.66 -23.12
N ASP A 86 -30.59 17.20 -22.17
CA ASP A 86 -30.29 17.05 -20.73
C ASP A 86 -30.63 15.66 -20.18
N ARG A 87 -31.36 14.85 -20.94
CA ARG A 87 -31.81 13.51 -20.53
C ARG A 87 -31.68 12.50 -21.66
N PHE A 88 -31.24 11.30 -21.32
CA PHE A 88 -31.17 10.16 -22.22
C PHE A 88 -31.93 8.98 -21.63
N GLU A 89 -33.00 8.57 -22.31
CA GLU A 89 -33.86 7.46 -21.87
C GLU A 89 -34.34 7.57 -20.40
N GLY A 90 -34.73 8.78 -20.00
CA GLY A 90 -35.19 9.05 -18.65
C GLY A 90 -34.07 9.28 -17.62
N LEU A 91 -32.80 9.01 -17.94
CA LEU A 91 -31.66 9.35 -17.11
C LEU A 91 -31.23 10.81 -17.33
N THR A 92 -30.93 11.52 -16.25
CA THR A 92 -30.33 12.87 -16.31
C THR A 92 -28.86 12.79 -16.74
N LEU A 93 -28.51 13.49 -17.83
CA LEU A 93 -27.15 13.68 -18.32
C LEU A 93 -26.54 15.01 -17.85
N VAL A 94 -27.37 16.05 -17.74
CA VAL A 94 -26.98 17.38 -17.24
C VAL A 94 -27.97 17.78 -16.15
N ARG A 95 -27.46 18.20 -14.99
CA ARG A 95 -28.27 18.63 -13.84
C ARG A 95 -28.87 20.03 -14.08
N GLU A 96 -29.81 20.44 -13.24
CA GLU A 96 -30.46 21.77 -13.33
C GLU A 96 -29.46 22.94 -13.20
N ASP A 97 -28.36 22.75 -12.47
CA ASP A 97 -27.26 23.72 -12.35
C ASP A 97 -26.31 23.73 -13.57
N GLY A 98 -26.62 22.94 -14.61
CA GLY A 98 -25.82 22.80 -15.82
C GLY A 98 -24.61 21.87 -15.67
N SER A 99 -24.37 21.25 -14.51
CA SER A 99 -23.26 20.32 -14.33
C SER A 99 -23.54 18.96 -14.99
N PRO A 100 -22.57 18.36 -15.71
CA PRO A 100 -22.75 17.02 -16.27
C PRO A 100 -22.77 15.95 -15.17
N THR A 101 -23.58 14.92 -15.35
CA THR A 101 -23.59 13.75 -14.46
C THR A 101 -22.42 12.83 -14.75
N TYR A 102 -22.13 11.94 -13.80
CA TYR A 102 -21.12 10.87 -13.95
C TYR A 102 -21.27 10.10 -15.27
N HIS A 103 -22.50 9.84 -15.72
CA HIS A 103 -22.74 9.04 -16.92
C HIS A 103 -22.29 9.75 -18.19
N LEU A 104 -22.67 11.03 -18.35
CA LEU A 104 -22.25 11.83 -19.50
C LEU A 104 -20.73 12.07 -19.46
N ALA A 105 -20.21 12.56 -18.33
CA ALA A 105 -18.80 12.90 -18.19
C ALA A 105 -17.88 11.68 -18.44
N SER A 106 -18.22 10.52 -17.88
CA SER A 106 -17.42 9.29 -18.08
C SER A 106 -17.36 8.86 -19.53
N VAL A 107 -18.50 8.85 -20.23
CA VAL A 107 -18.56 8.41 -21.63
C VAL A 107 -17.84 9.41 -22.54
N VAL A 108 -18.09 10.71 -22.37
CA VAL A 108 -17.42 11.75 -23.19
C VAL A 108 -15.91 11.70 -23.02
N ASP A 109 -15.41 11.57 -21.78
CA ASP A 109 -13.98 11.49 -21.55
C ASP A 109 -13.39 10.18 -22.10
N ASP A 110 -14.08 9.05 -21.94
CA ASP A 110 -13.62 7.78 -22.50
C ASP A 110 -13.56 7.83 -24.04
N ILE A 111 -14.44 8.59 -24.71
CA ILE A 111 -14.37 8.89 -26.15
C ILE A 111 -13.17 9.79 -26.48
N ASP A 112 -13.07 10.97 -25.84
CA ASP A 112 -12.06 11.98 -26.15
C ASP A 112 -10.63 11.45 -25.95
N PHE A 113 -10.41 10.68 -24.88
CA PHE A 113 -9.10 10.07 -24.58
C PHE A 113 -8.87 8.73 -25.30
N ARG A 114 -9.83 8.29 -26.12
CA ARG A 114 -9.79 7.06 -26.92
C ARG A 114 -9.50 5.84 -26.06
N ILE A 115 -10.22 5.71 -24.95
CA ILE A 115 -10.13 4.56 -24.05
C ILE A 115 -10.63 3.33 -24.81
N THR A 116 -9.87 2.24 -24.71
CA THR A 116 -10.18 0.99 -25.41
C THR A 116 -10.65 -0.11 -24.46
N HIS A 117 -10.20 -0.07 -23.21
CA HIS A 117 -10.61 -1.01 -22.17
C HIS A 117 -10.91 -0.24 -20.87
N ILE A 118 -12.03 -0.59 -20.25
CA ILE A 118 -12.52 -0.04 -19.00
C ILE A 118 -12.44 -1.14 -17.95
N VAL A 119 -11.44 -1.08 -17.08
CA VAL A 119 -11.28 -2.02 -15.97
C VAL A 119 -11.76 -1.37 -14.67
N ARG A 120 -12.78 -1.95 -14.02
CA ARG A 120 -13.38 -1.43 -12.78
C ARG A 120 -14.07 -2.52 -11.94
N GLY A 121 -14.45 -2.19 -10.71
CA GLY A 121 -15.18 -3.09 -9.81
C GLY A 121 -16.58 -3.45 -10.30
N ASN A 122 -17.07 -4.61 -9.86
CA ASN A 122 -18.38 -5.17 -10.24
C ASN A 122 -19.59 -4.32 -9.79
N ASP A 123 -19.38 -3.42 -8.83
CA ASP A 123 -20.38 -2.42 -8.38
C ASP A 123 -20.75 -1.42 -9.49
N HIS A 124 -19.91 -1.26 -10.51
CA HIS A 124 -20.23 -0.45 -11.68
C HIS A 124 -20.86 -1.23 -12.85
N ARG A 125 -21.01 -2.56 -12.74
CA ARG A 125 -21.60 -3.38 -13.81
C ARG A 125 -23.01 -2.91 -14.22
N PRO A 126 -23.91 -2.50 -13.31
CA PRO A 126 -25.24 -2.03 -13.70
C PRO A 126 -25.22 -0.82 -14.67
N ASN A 127 -24.12 -0.07 -14.72
CA ASN A 127 -23.98 1.09 -15.61
C ASN A 127 -23.51 0.72 -17.03
N GLU A 128 -23.02 -0.50 -17.27
CA GLU A 128 -22.39 -0.89 -18.54
C GLU A 128 -23.36 -0.73 -19.72
N GLU A 129 -24.55 -1.34 -19.64
CA GLU A 129 -25.51 -1.33 -20.74
C GLU A 129 -25.95 0.08 -21.12
N LEU A 130 -26.18 0.93 -20.11
CA LEU A 130 -26.47 2.33 -20.29
C LEU A 130 -25.29 3.08 -20.95
N HIS A 131 -24.06 2.85 -20.48
CA HIS A 131 -22.87 3.48 -21.04
C HIS A 131 -22.64 3.06 -22.50
N ARG A 132 -22.81 1.79 -22.85
CA ARG A 132 -22.72 1.30 -24.24
C ARG A 132 -23.68 2.04 -25.17
N ARG A 133 -24.94 2.16 -24.76
CA ARG A 133 -25.95 2.89 -25.55
C ARG A 133 -25.66 4.38 -25.66
N LEU A 134 -25.04 4.98 -24.64
CA LEU A 134 -24.54 6.36 -24.72
C LEU A 134 -23.37 6.50 -25.71
N PHE A 135 -22.42 5.55 -25.74
CA PHE A 135 -21.38 5.53 -26.78
C PHE A 135 -22.01 5.46 -28.18
N ASP A 136 -22.96 4.55 -28.40
CA ASP A 136 -23.64 4.38 -29.68
C ASP A 136 -24.41 5.65 -30.08
N ALA A 137 -25.13 6.27 -29.14
CA ALA A 137 -25.88 7.51 -29.39
C ALA A 137 -24.96 8.71 -29.70
N LEU A 138 -23.73 8.72 -29.19
CA LEU A 138 -22.69 9.70 -29.51
C LEU A 138 -21.87 9.32 -30.75
N GLY A 139 -22.24 8.25 -31.46
CA GLY A 139 -21.55 7.81 -32.68
C GLY A 139 -20.16 7.22 -32.44
N ALA A 140 -19.87 6.74 -31.23
CA ALA A 140 -18.59 6.17 -30.85
C ALA A 140 -18.69 4.67 -30.58
N THR A 141 -17.61 3.92 -30.83
CA THR A 141 -17.55 2.50 -30.47
C THR A 141 -17.28 2.35 -28.97
N ALA A 142 -18.16 1.62 -28.28
CA ALA A 142 -17.98 1.34 -26.86
C ALA A 142 -16.68 0.56 -26.59
N PRO A 143 -15.90 0.91 -25.54
CA PRO A 143 -14.72 0.17 -25.12
C PRO A 143 -15.06 -1.25 -24.66
N GLU A 144 -14.04 -2.10 -24.50
CA GLU A 144 -14.18 -3.37 -23.80
C GLU A 144 -14.34 -3.12 -22.29
N PHE A 145 -15.45 -3.56 -21.70
CA PHE A 145 -15.68 -3.44 -20.26
C PHE A 145 -15.23 -4.72 -19.55
N VAL A 146 -14.34 -4.56 -18.58
CA VAL A 146 -13.80 -5.64 -17.76
C VAL A 146 -14.12 -5.35 -16.30
N HIS A 147 -14.99 -6.17 -15.72
CA HIS A 147 -15.44 -6.03 -14.34
C HIS A 147 -14.80 -7.11 -13.47
N HIS A 148 -14.16 -6.69 -12.38
CA HIS A 148 -13.60 -7.61 -11.38
C HIS A 148 -14.46 -7.66 -10.12
N GLY A 149 -14.43 -8.81 -9.44
CA GLY A 149 -15.04 -9.01 -8.13
C GLY A 149 -14.53 -8.01 -7.09
N LEU A 150 -15.38 -7.75 -6.10
CA LEU A 150 -15.08 -6.86 -5.00
C LEU A 150 -14.19 -7.56 -3.97
N ILE A 151 -13.47 -6.75 -3.19
CA ILE A 151 -12.77 -7.23 -2.01
C ILE A 151 -13.75 -7.16 -0.84
N LEU A 152 -13.93 -8.28 -0.15
CA LEU A 152 -14.82 -8.45 0.99
C LEU A 152 -14.05 -8.36 2.31
N GLY A 153 -14.72 -7.82 3.31
CA GLY A 153 -14.28 -7.92 4.70
C GLY A 153 -14.49 -9.33 5.28
N PRO A 154 -14.13 -9.52 6.57
CA PRO A 154 -14.32 -10.79 7.26
C PRO A 154 -15.80 -11.18 7.43
N ASP A 155 -16.71 -10.20 7.35
CA ASP A 155 -18.16 -10.38 7.45
C ASP A 155 -18.82 -10.77 6.12
N GLY A 156 -18.04 -10.95 5.05
CA GLY A 156 -18.53 -11.26 3.71
C GLY A 156 -19.21 -10.09 3.00
N ARG A 157 -19.20 -8.89 3.57
CA ARG A 157 -19.68 -7.68 2.92
C ARG A 157 -18.53 -6.98 2.21
N LYS A 158 -18.86 -6.05 1.31
CA LYS A 158 -17.87 -5.17 0.68
C LYS A 158 -16.98 -4.56 1.76
N LEU A 159 -15.67 -4.68 1.59
CA LEU A 159 -14.69 -4.13 2.53
C LEU A 159 -15.01 -2.66 2.81
N ALA A 160 -15.12 -2.31 4.08
CA ALA A 160 -15.41 -0.94 4.48
C ALA A 160 -14.11 -0.14 4.47
N LYS A 161 -14.18 1.14 4.05
CA LYS A 161 -13.02 2.06 4.10
C LYS A 161 -12.39 2.18 5.50
N ARG A 162 -13.18 2.01 6.56
CA ARG A 162 -12.74 2.12 7.96
C ARG A 162 -12.27 0.79 8.57
N ALA A 163 -12.41 -0.32 7.85
CA ALA A 163 -11.91 -1.60 8.31
C ALA A 163 -10.36 -1.61 8.24
N PRO A 164 -9.68 -2.41 9.09
CA PRO A 164 -8.25 -2.68 8.94
C PRO A 164 -7.93 -3.16 7.52
N GLY A 165 -6.87 -2.62 6.91
CA GLY A 165 -6.55 -2.86 5.51
C GLY A 165 -7.58 -2.34 4.47
N GLY A 166 -8.58 -1.54 4.88
CA GLY A 166 -9.63 -1.03 4.01
C GLY A 166 -9.14 -0.01 2.97
N THR A 167 -8.04 0.67 3.24
CA THR A 167 -7.44 1.67 2.35
C THR A 167 -5.94 1.45 2.18
N VAL A 168 -5.37 2.06 1.15
CA VAL A 168 -3.92 2.08 0.94
C VAL A 168 -3.22 2.80 2.10
N ALA A 169 -3.76 3.93 2.57
CA ALA A 169 -3.21 4.64 3.71
C ALA A 169 -3.20 3.79 4.98
N SER A 170 -4.27 3.07 5.29
CA SER A 170 -4.30 2.21 6.49
C SER A 170 -3.23 1.11 6.44
N LEU A 171 -3.00 0.48 5.27
CA LEU A 171 -1.96 -0.54 5.12
C LEU A 171 -0.55 0.06 5.27
N ARG A 172 -0.34 1.26 4.73
CA ARG A 172 0.91 2.02 4.88
C ARG A 172 1.17 2.37 6.35
N ASP A 173 0.15 2.82 7.08
CA ASP A 173 0.23 3.20 8.49
C ASP A 173 0.48 1.97 9.39
N GLU A 174 -0.09 0.81 9.02
CA GLU A 174 0.22 -0.50 9.63
C GLU A 174 1.67 -0.95 9.36
N GLY A 175 2.41 -0.27 8.48
CA GLY A 175 3.80 -0.56 8.16
C GLY A 175 3.99 -1.61 7.07
N ILE A 176 2.94 -2.03 6.37
CA ILE A 176 3.05 -2.97 5.26
C ILE A 176 3.79 -2.27 4.10
N PRO A 177 4.87 -2.86 3.55
CA PRO A 177 5.57 -2.29 2.39
C PRO A 177 4.68 -2.18 1.16
N ALA A 178 4.90 -1.14 0.35
CA ALA A 178 4.16 -0.93 -0.89
C ALA A 178 4.27 -2.12 -1.85
N GLU A 179 5.44 -2.75 -1.93
CA GLU A 179 5.70 -3.91 -2.77
C GLU A 179 4.83 -5.10 -2.37
N ALA A 180 4.59 -5.29 -1.07
CA ALA A 180 3.73 -6.35 -0.57
C ALA A 180 2.26 -6.11 -0.92
N VAL A 181 1.79 -4.86 -0.76
CA VAL A 181 0.42 -4.49 -1.15
C VAL A 181 0.24 -4.64 -2.66
N ARG A 182 1.20 -4.14 -3.45
CA ARG A 182 1.18 -4.28 -4.91
C ARG A 182 1.20 -5.74 -5.33
N ALA A 183 2.12 -6.55 -4.82
CA ALA A 183 2.21 -7.97 -5.13
C ALA A 183 0.90 -8.70 -4.80
N TYR A 184 0.28 -8.38 -3.67
CA TYR A 184 -1.02 -8.94 -3.30
C TYR A 184 -2.12 -8.60 -4.32
N LEU A 185 -2.23 -7.32 -4.70
CA LEU A 185 -3.20 -6.89 -5.72
C LEU A 185 -2.90 -7.50 -7.10
N GLU A 186 -1.62 -7.69 -7.42
CA GLU A 186 -1.17 -8.37 -8.64
C GLU A 186 -1.50 -9.87 -8.64
N GLU A 187 -1.44 -10.54 -7.49
CA GLU A 187 -1.85 -11.93 -7.30
C GLU A 187 -3.37 -12.10 -7.44
N LEU A 188 -4.16 -11.16 -6.90
CA LEU A 188 -5.61 -11.15 -7.09
C LEU A 188 -5.98 -10.99 -8.57
N GLY A 189 -5.26 -10.14 -9.30
CA GLY A 189 -5.47 -9.90 -10.72
C GLY A 189 -6.86 -9.31 -11.00
N LEU A 190 -7.68 -10.07 -11.74
CA LEU A 190 -9.07 -9.70 -12.08
C LEU A 190 -9.99 -10.84 -11.64
N PRO A 191 -10.28 -10.96 -10.33
CA PRO A 191 -11.07 -12.07 -9.84
C PRO A 191 -12.47 -12.03 -10.46
N ARG A 192 -12.99 -13.19 -10.90
CA ARG A 192 -14.32 -13.29 -11.52
C ARG A 192 -15.45 -13.14 -10.51
N HIS A 193 -15.19 -13.46 -9.26
CA HIS A 193 -16.11 -13.39 -8.14
C HIS A 193 -15.49 -12.57 -7.02
N ASP A 194 -16.32 -12.13 -6.07
CA ASP A 194 -15.84 -11.41 -4.90
C ASP A 194 -14.87 -12.29 -4.09
N VAL A 195 -13.86 -11.66 -3.53
CA VAL A 195 -12.78 -12.32 -2.79
C VAL A 195 -12.63 -11.71 -1.42
N HIS A 196 -12.39 -12.52 -0.40
CA HIS A 196 -12.08 -12.00 0.91
C HIS A 196 -10.67 -11.42 0.93
N LEU A 197 -10.50 -10.31 1.67
CA LEU A 197 -9.17 -9.87 2.06
C LEU A 197 -8.49 -11.00 2.84
N ASP A 198 -7.24 -11.34 2.46
CA ASP A 198 -6.40 -12.30 3.17
C ASP A 198 -5.23 -11.56 3.87
N PRO A 199 -5.41 -11.14 5.14
CA PRO A 199 -4.35 -10.52 5.92
C PRO A 199 -3.14 -11.44 6.14
N ALA A 200 -3.34 -12.76 6.15
CA ALA A 200 -2.24 -13.70 6.34
C ALA A 200 -1.34 -13.73 5.09
N ARG A 201 -1.92 -13.68 3.89
CA ARG A 201 -1.14 -13.56 2.64
C ARG A 201 -0.41 -12.23 2.57
N LEU A 202 -1.08 -11.12 2.89
CA LEU A 202 -0.45 -9.79 2.95
C LEU A 202 0.77 -9.76 3.90
N ARG A 203 0.66 -10.34 5.09
CA ARG A 203 1.78 -10.43 6.03
C ARG A 203 2.95 -11.25 5.50
N ARG A 204 2.69 -12.36 4.79
CA ARG A 204 3.77 -13.16 4.17
C ARG A 204 4.48 -12.34 3.10
N LEU A 205 3.73 -11.69 2.21
CA LEU A 205 4.28 -10.81 1.19
C LEU A 205 5.05 -9.63 1.80
N SER A 206 4.62 -9.12 2.95
CA SER A 206 5.35 -8.09 3.71
C SER A 206 6.73 -8.58 4.14
N THR A 207 6.82 -9.76 4.76
CA THR A 207 8.10 -10.35 5.15
C THR A 207 8.98 -10.67 3.94
N GLU A 208 8.40 -11.21 2.86
CA GLU A 208 9.12 -11.47 1.61
C GLU A 208 9.69 -10.17 1.01
N ALA A 209 8.89 -9.09 0.99
CA ALA A 209 9.32 -7.78 0.51
C ALA A 209 10.48 -7.22 1.34
N LEU A 210 10.39 -7.26 2.68
CA LEU A 210 11.47 -6.80 3.56
C LEU A 210 12.74 -7.64 3.45
N ALA A 211 12.61 -8.95 3.25
CA ALA A 211 13.73 -9.86 3.06
C ALA A 211 14.48 -9.59 1.74
N ALA A 212 13.77 -9.13 0.71
CA ALA A 212 14.35 -8.84 -0.60
C ALA A 212 15.16 -7.52 -0.65
N LEU A 213 14.94 -6.60 0.29
CA LEU A 213 15.66 -5.32 0.34
C LEU A 213 17.13 -5.51 0.71
N SER A 214 18.00 -4.64 0.20
CA SER A 214 19.36 -4.49 0.71
C SER A 214 19.34 -3.92 2.14
N ASP A 215 20.46 -4.02 2.85
CA ASP A 215 20.57 -3.43 4.20
C ASP A 215 20.45 -1.91 4.15
N GLU A 216 20.98 -1.27 3.11
CA GLU A 216 20.87 0.17 2.85
C GLU A 216 19.43 0.60 2.60
N GLU A 217 18.70 -0.13 1.74
CA GLU A 217 17.30 0.17 1.44
C GLU A 217 16.41 -0.02 2.67
N LEU A 218 16.61 -1.11 3.42
CA LEU A 218 15.83 -1.39 4.62
C LEU A 218 16.07 -0.34 5.70
N ALA A 219 17.34 0.03 5.94
CA ALA A 219 17.71 1.08 6.88
C ALA A 219 17.12 2.45 6.47
N ALA A 220 17.19 2.79 5.18
CA ALA A 220 16.63 4.04 4.65
C ALA A 220 15.11 4.13 4.83
N ARG A 221 14.37 3.04 4.59
CA ARG A 221 12.90 3.01 4.79
C ARG A 221 12.48 3.16 6.25
N VAL A 222 13.32 2.68 7.17
CA VAL A 222 13.10 2.78 8.61
C VAL A 222 13.58 4.14 9.14
N GLY A 223 14.53 4.78 8.46
CA GLY A 223 15.11 6.07 8.84
C GLY A 223 16.26 5.94 9.84
N VAL A 224 17.07 4.88 9.72
CA VAL A 224 18.13 4.53 10.69
C VAL A 224 19.47 4.28 9.99
N PRO A 225 20.62 4.29 10.71
CA PRO A 225 21.91 3.96 10.13
C PRO A 225 21.96 2.51 9.59
N VAL A 226 22.74 2.28 8.54
CA VAL A 226 22.91 0.95 7.92
C VAL A 226 23.47 -0.08 8.91
N SER A 227 24.26 0.34 9.90
CA SER A 227 24.75 -0.55 10.96
C SER A 227 23.63 -1.21 11.77
N VAL A 228 22.43 -0.63 11.80
CA VAL A 228 21.24 -1.16 12.50
C VAL A 228 20.48 -2.15 11.62
N ALA A 229 20.74 -2.23 10.31
CA ALA A 229 20.01 -3.11 9.40
C ALA A 229 19.92 -4.58 9.85
N PRO A 230 20.96 -5.21 10.45
CA PRO A 230 20.87 -6.58 10.93
C PRO A 230 19.71 -6.82 11.91
N VAL A 231 19.38 -5.87 12.79
CA VAL A 231 18.25 -6.04 13.74
C VAL A 231 16.89 -5.85 13.10
N LEU A 232 16.82 -5.16 11.96
CA LEU A 232 15.58 -5.00 11.20
C LEU A 232 15.20 -6.30 10.50
N ARG A 233 16.20 -7.16 10.21
CA ARG A 233 15.98 -8.46 9.59
C ARG A 233 15.14 -9.36 10.49
N GLY A 234 14.11 -9.97 9.91
CA GLY A 234 13.13 -10.80 10.63
C GLY A 234 11.89 -10.03 11.12
N ALA A 235 11.85 -8.70 10.97
CA ALA A 235 10.62 -7.95 11.16
C ALA A 235 9.55 -8.36 10.13
N ARG A 236 8.29 -8.37 10.57
CA ARG A 236 7.15 -8.74 9.72
C ARG A 236 6.67 -7.59 8.84
N ASP A 237 6.90 -6.37 9.28
CA ASP A 237 6.50 -5.10 8.66
C ASP A 237 7.45 -3.97 9.09
N LEU A 238 7.32 -2.80 8.46
CA LEU A 238 8.16 -1.63 8.75
C LEU A 238 7.89 -1.04 10.14
N ALA A 239 6.70 -1.26 10.71
CA ALA A 239 6.39 -0.78 12.06
C ALA A 239 7.18 -1.58 13.11
N GLU A 240 7.22 -2.91 12.99
CA GLU A 240 8.05 -3.78 13.80
C GLU A 240 9.55 -3.52 13.57
N ALA A 241 9.97 -3.27 12.33
CA ALA A 241 11.36 -2.90 12.06
C ALA A 241 11.77 -1.60 12.79
N ARG A 242 10.91 -0.57 12.77
CA ARG A 242 11.11 0.66 13.58
C ARG A 242 11.18 0.37 15.08
N ALA A 243 10.30 -0.49 15.58
CA ALA A 243 10.32 -0.89 16.98
C ALA A 243 11.63 -1.61 17.36
N TYR A 244 12.13 -2.52 16.51
CA TYR A 244 13.41 -3.19 16.71
C TYR A 244 14.60 -2.23 16.69
N ALA A 245 14.57 -1.23 15.81
CA ALA A 245 15.60 -0.19 15.78
C ALA A 245 15.64 0.62 17.08
N ALA A 246 14.49 0.99 17.62
CA ALA A 246 14.38 1.74 18.87
C ALA A 246 15.01 0.97 20.05
N LEU A 247 14.85 -0.35 20.11
CA LEU A 247 15.48 -1.19 21.14
C LEU A 247 17.02 -1.13 21.15
N VAL A 248 17.63 -0.79 20.00
CA VAL A 248 19.09 -0.71 19.87
C VAL A 248 19.58 0.71 20.10
N LEU A 249 18.90 1.68 19.46
CA LEU A 249 19.29 3.09 19.47
C LEU A 249 18.95 3.80 20.79
N GLU A 250 17.81 3.44 21.38
CA GLU A 250 17.22 4.10 22.55
C GLU A 250 16.72 3.02 23.55
N PRO A 251 17.62 2.18 24.09
CA PRO A 251 17.21 1.10 24.99
C PRO A 251 16.60 1.67 26.28
N ALA A 252 15.55 1.02 26.78
CA ALA A 252 15.03 1.33 28.12
C ALA A 252 16.03 0.92 29.20
N GLU A 253 16.12 1.69 30.28
CA GLU A 253 16.90 1.28 31.45
C GLU A 253 16.30 0.02 32.07
N ALA A 254 17.14 -0.99 32.32
CA ALA A 254 16.73 -2.23 32.95
C ALA A 254 17.76 -2.68 33.99
N GLN A 255 17.27 -3.11 35.14
CA GLN A 255 18.11 -3.78 36.14
C GLN A 255 18.28 -5.24 35.75
N VAL A 256 19.52 -5.66 35.58
CA VAL A 256 19.86 -7.03 35.17
C VAL A 256 20.81 -7.63 36.20
N TYR A 257 20.51 -8.85 36.65
CA TYR A 257 21.39 -9.60 37.54
C TYR A 257 21.73 -10.96 36.92
N SER A 258 22.86 -11.01 36.21
CA SER A 258 23.45 -12.25 35.68
C SER A 258 24.96 -12.11 35.52
N PRO A 259 25.71 -11.97 36.64
CA PRO A 259 27.11 -11.56 36.61
C PRO A 259 28.00 -12.54 35.83
N GLU A 260 27.75 -13.85 35.92
CA GLU A 260 28.53 -14.86 35.19
C GLU A 260 28.31 -14.77 33.67
N THR A 261 27.05 -14.57 33.25
CA THR A 261 26.70 -14.44 31.83
C THR A 261 27.29 -13.16 31.24
N LEU A 262 27.17 -12.04 31.95
CA LEU A 262 27.68 -10.74 31.49
C LEU A 262 29.21 -10.74 31.45
N ALA A 263 29.89 -11.31 32.45
CA ALA A 263 31.34 -11.46 32.43
C ALA A 263 31.81 -12.29 31.23
N ARG A 264 31.19 -13.45 30.99
CA ARG A 264 31.54 -14.30 29.84
C ARG A 264 31.25 -13.63 28.50
N PHE A 265 30.15 -12.88 28.40
CA PHE A 265 29.84 -12.10 27.20
C PHE A 265 30.94 -11.06 26.91
N ARG A 266 31.38 -10.31 27.93
CA ARG A 266 32.46 -9.33 27.78
C ARG A 266 33.75 -9.96 27.28
N GLU A 267 34.16 -11.09 27.86
CA GLU A 267 35.36 -11.83 27.42
C GLU A 267 35.29 -12.19 25.92
N LEU A 268 34.14 -12.68 25.47
CA LEU A 268 33.93 -13.07 24.07
C LEU A 268 33.95 -11.85 23.13
N VAL A 269 33.32 -10.75 23.52
CA VAL A 269 33.33 -9.49 22.77
C VAL A 269 34.75 -8.90 22.73
N GLU A 270 35.50 -8.97 23.83
CA GLU A 270 36.86 -8.47 23.91
C GLU A 270 37.84 -9.27 23.05
N ALA A 271 37.62 -10.58 22.96
CA ALA A 271 38.32 -11.50 22.06
C ALA A 271 37.95 -11.31 20.57
N GLY A 272 36.99 -10.43 20.25
CA GLY A 272 36.55 -10.19 18.87
C GLY A 272 35.75 -11.35 18.28
N ALA A 273 35.04 -12.13 19.11
CA ALA A 273 34.22 -13.22 18.63
C ALA A 273 33.04 -12.71 17.78
N GLU A 274 32.78 -13.39 16.66
CA GLU A 274 31.64 -13.12 15.79
C GLU A 274 30.30 -13.22 16.57
N PRO A 275 29.30 -12.37 16.29
CA PRO A 275 28.04 -12.31 17.06
C PRO A 275 27.32 -13.67 17.23
N ARG A 276 27.30 -14.49 16.17
CA ARG A 276 26.70 -15.84 16.22
C ARG A 276 27.49 -16.79 17.11
N VAL A 277 28.82 -16.64 17.15
CA VAL A 277 29.70 -17.42 18.03
C VAL A 277 29.46 -17.01 19.48
N VAL A 278 29.37 -15.71 19.77
CA VAL A 278 29.07 -15.21 21.13
C VAL A 278 27.81 -15.87 21.70
N VAL A 279 26.70 -15.84 20.95
CA VAL A 279 25.43 -16.44 21.39
C VAL A 279 25.55 -17.95 21.57
N ARG A 280 26.26 -18.64 20.67
CA ARG A 280 26.47 -20.10 20.75
C ARG A 280 27.27 -20.50 21.99
N GLU A 281 28.38 -19.81 22.26
CA GLU A 281 29.25 -20.11 23.41
C GLU A 281 28.53 -19.85 24.74
N LEU A 282 27.80 -18.73 24.85
CA LEU A 282 26.98 -18.44 26.03
C LEU A 282 25.92 -19.52 26.26
N LYS A 283 25.25 -19.98 25.19
CA LYS A 283 24.27 -21.07 25.28
C LYS A 283 24.92 -22.37 25.73
N ALA A 284 26.13 -22.68 25.27
CA ALA A 284 26.84 -23.93 25.61
C ALA A 284 27.19 -24.02 27.10
N VAL A 285 27.43 -22.88 27.75
CA VAL A 285 27.73 -22.81 29.20
C VAL A 285 26.49 -22.58 30.06
N GLY A 286 25.28 -22.60 29.47
CA GLY A 286 24.03 -22.38 30.20
C GLY A 286 23.79 -20.92 30.61
N GLY A 287 24.39 -19.95 29.90
CA GLY A 287 24.24 -18.53 30.18
C GLY A 287 22.81 -18.01 29.98
N ASP A 288 22.45 -16.99 30.76
CA ASP A 288 21.13 -16.36 30.71
C ASP A 288 21.02 -15.37 29.55
N LEU A 289 20.67 -15.88 28.36
CA LEU A 289 20.48 -15.06 27.17
C LEU A 289 19.34 -14.04 27.30
N LYS A 290 18.40 -14.28 28.21
CA LYS A 290 17.29 -13.36 28.48
C LYS A 290 17.79 -12.14 29.25
N ALA A 291 18.62 -12.37 30.28
CA ALA A 291 19.31 -11.31 31.00
C ALA A 291 20.25 -10.52 30.08
N LEU A 292 21.03 -11.20 29.22
CA LEU A 292 21.89 -10.50 28.25
C LEU A 292 21.06 -9.62 27.29
N ARG A 293 19.94 -10.14 26.78
CA ARG A 293 19.05 -9.34 25.94
C ARG A 293 18.50 -8.12 26.69
N LEU A 294 18.04 -8.32 27.92
CA LEU A 294 17.51 -7.27 28.76
C LEU A 294 18.58 -6.18 28.99
N ALA A 295 19.84 -6.57 29.20
CA ALA A 295 20.96 -5.64 29.34
C ALA A 295 21.24 -4.85 28.05
N LEU A 296 21.20 -5.52 26.89
CA LEU A 296 21.51 -4.87 25.61
C LEU A 296 20.36 -4.01 25.05
N THR A 297 19.11 -4.33 25.38
CA THR A 297 17.92 -3.75 24.70
C THR A 297 16.87 -3.15 25.63
N GLY A 298 16.99 -3.37 26.94
CA GLY A 298 15.95 -2.98 27.90
C GLY A 298 14.68 -3.83 27.85
N GLN A 299 14.64 -4.89 27.03
CA GLN A 299 13.46 -5.75 26.86
C GLN A 299 13.83 -7.23 26.85
N GLU A 300 12.90 -8.09 27.29
CA GLU A 300 13.12 -9.55 27.31
C GLU A 300 12.84 -10.23 25.96
N ARG A 301 12.21 -9.51 25.02
CA ARG A 301 11.81 -9.99 23.69
C ARG A 301 12.23 -8.96 22.65
N GLY A 302 12.46 -9.42 21.42
CA GLY A 302 12.86 -8.55 20.32
C GLY A 302 13.60 -9.31 19.22
N PRO A 303 14.41 -8.61 18.40
CA PRO A 303 15.12 -9.19 17.25
C PRO A 303 16.14 -10.24 17.69
N GLU A 304 16.68 -11.04 16.77
CA GLU A 304 17.69 -12.05 17.11
C GLU A 304 18.89 -11.46 17.88
N LEU A 305 19.34 -12.14 18.95
CA LEU A 305 20.36 -11.58 19.84
C LEU A 305 21.70 -11.38 19.13
N ALA A 306 22.05 -12.28 18.21
CA ALA A 306 23.25 -12.12 17.38
C ALA A 306 23.15 -10.87 16.47
N ALA A 307 21.95 -10.50 16.01
CA ALA A 307 21.76 -9.29 15.23
C ALA A 307 21.92 -8.02 16.08
N VAL A 308 21.43 -8.04 17.33
CA VAL A 308 21.63 -6.95 18.30
C VAL A 308 23.12 -6.73 18.55
N ILE A 309 23.87 -7.81 18.78
CA ILE A 309 25.32 -7.75 18.99
C ILE A 309 26.03 -7.20 17.74
N ALA A 310 25.61 -7.62 16.53
CA ALA A 310 26.19 -7.13 15.28
C ALA A 310 25.92 -5.64 15.02
N ALA A 311 24.79 -5.12 15.49
CA ALA A 311 24.36 -3.75 15.23
C ALA A 311 24.99 -2.70 16.16
N LEU A 312 25.55 -3.13 17.30
CA LEU A 312 26.09 -2.24 18.31
C LEU A 312 27.62 -2.14 18.23
N PRO A 313 28.18 -0.93 18.39
CA PRO A 313 29.61 -0.75 18.58
C PRO A 313 30.13 -1.53 19.79
N ARG A 314 31.39 -2.00 19.71
CA ARG A 314 32.03 -2.80 20.78
C ARG A 314 32.00 -2.09 22.14
N ASP A 315 32.29 -0.80 22.19
CA ASP A 315 32.28 -0.02 23.42
C ASP A 315 30.88 0.05 24.04
N GLU A 316 29.84 0.13 23.21
CA GLU A 316 28.46 0.13 23.66
C GLU A 316 28.03 -1.24 24.20
N LEU A 317 28.44 -2.34 23.55
CA LEU A 317 28.22 -3.70 24.08
C LEU A 317 28.84 -3.88 25.46
N LEU A 318 30.08 -3.40 25.65
CA LEU A 318 30.79 -3.50 26.93
C LEU A 318 30.21 -2.55 27.99
N ARG A 319 29.65 -1.40 27.60
CA ARG A 319 28.93 -0.50 28.51
C ARG A 319 27.63 -1.11 29.02
N ARG A 320 26.84 -1.73 28.12
CA ARG A 320 25.54 -2.32 28.47
C ARG A 320 25.67 -3.62 29.26
N ALA A 321 26.78 -4.34 29.12
CA ALA A 321 27.06 -5.58 29.85
C ALA A 321 27.85 -5.34 31.16
N THR A 322 27.40 -4.41 32.00
CA THR A 322 27.95 -4.14 33.34
C THR A 322 26.96 -4.44 34.43
#